data_AF-A0A420W1U8-F1
#
_entry.id   AF-A0A420W1U8-F1
#
_cell.length_a   1.000
_cell.length_b   1.000
_cell.length_c   1.000
_cell.angle_alpha   90.00
_cell.angle_beta   90.00
_cell.angle_gamma   90.00
#
_symmetry.space_group_name_H-M   'P 1'
#
loop_
_entity.id
_entity.type
_entity.pdbx_description
1 polymer ?
#
loop_
_entity_poly.entity_id
_entity_poly.type
_entity_poly.pdbx_seq_one_letter_code
_entity_poly.pdbx_strand_id
1 'polypeptide(L)'
;MRKQCFNNPGRKTDAHLLRALHLLFNEIQKLKKAVQDSLPPEDVDVELRDTDFVKDTVGVSDRTLLRYQNLGLIQVHRRDKGGKKYFKLDDVLRLKRHLNGG
;
A
#
# COMPACT_ATOMS: atom_id res chain seq x y z
N MET A 1 37.07 23.92 -16.53
CA MET A 1 37.60 23.22 -15.34
C MET A 1 37.26 21.73 -15.46
N ARG A 2 38.25 20.85 -15.62
CA ARG A 2 38.05 19.38 -15.73
C ARG A 2 38.01 18.79 -14.31
N LYS A 3 36.97 18.01 -14.00
CA LYS A 3 36.86 17.28 -12.73
C LYS A 3 37.96 16.20 -12.70
N GLN A 4 38.88 16.30 -11.74
CA GLN A 4 39.87 15.25 -11.50
C GLN A 4 39.17 14.05 -10.90
N CYS A 5 39.10 12.95 -11.64
CA CYS A 5 38.65 11.66 -11.12
C CYS A 5 39.81 11.06 -10.32
N PHE A 6 39.68 11.06 -8.99
CA PHE A 6 40.63 10.35 -8.12
C PHE A 6 40.39 8.84 -8.24
N ASN A 7 41.10 8.19 -9.16
CA ASN A 7 41.24 6.73 -9.11
C ASN A 7 42.19 6.40 -7.97
N ASN A 8 41.66 5.85 -6.88
CA ASN A 8 42.42 5.47 -5.69
C ASN A 8 43.02 4.07 -5.91
N PRO A 9 44.32 3.92 -6.23
CA PRO A 9 44.90 2.65 -6.65
C PRO A 9 45.05 1.63 -5.50
N GLY A 10 44.83 2.07 -4.25
CA GLY A 10 44.88 1.23 -3.04
C GLY A 10 43.55 0.64 -2.60
N ARG A 11 42.45 0.90 -3.32
CA ARG A 11 41.13 0.38 -2.94
C ARG A 11 41.03 -1.10 -3.30
N LYS A 12 41.55 -1.97 -2.43
CA LYS A 12 41.28 -3.41 -2.47
C LYS A 12 39.80 -3.58 -2.19
N THR A 13 38.98 -3.73 -3.23
CA THR A 13 37.60 -4.17 -3.07
C THR A 13 37.66 -5.56 -2.49
N ASP A 14 37.28 -5.67 -1.22
CA ASP A 14 37.20 -6.95 -0.54
C ASP A 14 36.21 -7.84 -1.32
N ALA A 15 36.74 -8.90 -1.94
CA ALA A 15 35.97 -9.82 -2.75
C ALA A 15 34.87 -10.50 -1.91
N HIS A 16 35.09 -10.65 -0.60
CA HIS A 16 34.10 -11.17 0.32
C HIS A 16 32.96 -10.18 0.54
N LEU A 17 33.26 -8.88 0.65
CA LEU A 17 32.24 -7.83 0.74
C LEU A 17 31.39 -7.75 -0.54
N LEU A 18 32.03 -7.75 -1.72
CA LEU A 18 31.31 -7.75 -2.99
C LEU A 18 30.41 -8.99 -3.13
N ARG A 19 30.91 -10.15 -2.72
CA ARG A 19 30.14 -11.39 -2.74
C ARG A 19 28.97 -11.37 -1.77
N ALA A 20 29.16 -10.84 -0.56
CA ALA A 20 28.10 -10.67 0.42
C ALA A 20 27.00 -9.70 -0.10
N LEU A 21 27.39 -8.58 -0.69
CA LEU A 21 26.46 -7.63 -1.30
C LEU A 21 25.67 -8.25 -2.46
N HIS A 22 26.33 -9.07 -3.29
CA HIS A 22 25.66 -9.77 -4.39
C HIS A 22 24.62 -10.79 -3.89
N LEU A 23 24.93 -11.54 -2.83
CA LEU A 23 23.98 -12.47 -2.21
C LEU A 23 22.78 -11.73 -1.60
N LEU A 24 23.02 -10.63 -0.87
CA LEU A 24 21.98 -9.78 -0.32
C LEU A 24 21.07 -9.21 -1.41
N PHE A 25 21.64 -8.74 -2.52
CA PHE A 25 20.86 -8.23 -3.64
C PHE A 25 19.92 -9.29 -4.21
N ASN A 26 20.42 -10.52 -4.40
CA ASN A 26 19.60 -11.61 -4.93
C ASN A 26 18.46 -12.01 -4.00
N GLU A 27 18.71 -12.06 -2.68
CA GLU A 27 17.67 -12.28 -1.66
C GLU A 27 16.59 -11.20 -1.72
N ILE A 28 16.99 -9.93 -1.81
CA ILE A 28 16.05 -8.79 -1.93
C ILE A 28 15.21 -8.91 -3.21
N GLN A 29 15.81 -9.27 -4.35
CA GLN A 29 15.06 -9.45 -5.59
C GLN A 29 14.07 -10.62 -5.51
N LYS A 30 14.45 -11.73 -4.87
CA LYS A 30 13.54 -12.85 -4.61
C LYS A 30 12.37 -12.44 -3.73
N LEU A 31 12.64 -11.72 -2.64
CA LEU A 31 11.61 -11.21 -1.73
C LEU A 31 10.68 -10.22 -2.45
N LYS A 32 11.23 -9.30 -3.24
CA LYS A 32 10.44 -8.35 -4.04
C LYS A 32 9.51 -9.08 -4.99
N LYS A 33 10.02 -10.11 -5.67
CA LYS A 33 9.23 -10.93 -6.59
C LYS A 33 8.14 -11.72 -5.84
N ALA A 34 8.47 -12.35 -4.71
CA ALA A 34 7.50 -13.07 -3.90
C ALA A 34 6.38 -12.16 -3.38
N VAL A 35 6.71 -10.94 -2.96
CA VAL A 35 5.72 -9.93 -2.58
C VAL A 35 4.84 -9.57 -3.78
N GLN A 36 5.43 -9.34 -4.95
CA GLN A 36 4.69 -9.02 -6.17
C GLN A 36 3.78 -10.18 -6.62
N ASP A 37 4.25 -11.41 -6.54
CA ASP A 37 3.50 -12.62 -6.89
C ASP A 37 2.39 -12.93 -5.85
N SER A 38 2.56 -12.46 -4.61
CA SER A 38 1.54 -12.57 -3.54
C SER A 38 0.46 -11.48 -3.60
N LEU A 39 0.69 -10.40 -4.35
CA LEU A 39 -0.35 -9.41 -4.60
C LEU A 39 -1.36 -10.04 -5.56
N PRO A 40 -2.66 -10.06 -5.22
CA PRO A 40 -3.67 -10.55 -6.15
C PRO A 40 -3.57 -9.73 -7.45
N PRO A 41 -3.76 -10.37 -8.61
CA PRO A 41 -3.74 -9.68 -9.90
C PRO A 41 -4.75 -8.52 -9.86
N GLU A 42 -4.38 -7.37 -10.43
CA GLU A 42 -5.15 -6.12 -10.34
C GLU A 42 -6.57 -6.17 -10.96
N ASP A 43 -6.98 -7.31 -11.53
CA ASP A 43 -8.27 -7.54 -12.19
C ASP A 43 -9.28 -8.30 -11.30
N VAL A 44 -9.25 -8.11 -9.98
CA VAL A 44 -10.42 -8.43 -9.18
C VAL A 44 -11.36 -7.25 -9.32
N ASP A 45 -12.52 -7.44 -9.97
CA ASP A 45 -13.59 -6.43 -10.02
C ASP A 45 -13.86 -5.93 -8.60
N VAL A 46 -13.28 -4.78 -8.26
CA VAL A 46 -13.37 -4.24 -6.92
C VAL A 46 -14.77 -3.66 -6.79
N GLU A 47 -15.62 -4.38 -6.07
CA GLU A 47 -16.99 -3.94 -5.86
C GLU A 47 -17.00 -2.61 -5.08
N LEU A 48 -17.45 -1.56 -5.76
CA LEU A 48 -17.49 -0.20 -5.22
C LEU A 48 -18.89 0.11 -4.68
N ARG A 49 -18.91 0.65 -3.46
CA ARG A 49 -20.13 1.07 -2.77
C ARG A 49 -20.09 2.54 -2.45
N ASP A 50 -21.24 3.20 -2.55
CA ASP A 50 -21.38 4.61 -2.28
C ASP A 50 -21.44 4.89 -0.77
N THR A 51 -21.47 6.18 -0.43
CA THR A 51 -21.44 6.62 0.98
C THR A 51 -22.68 6.18 1.75
N ASP A 52 -23.85 6.19 1.10
CA ASP A 52 -25.12 5.82 1.73
C ASP A 52 -25.13 4.34 2.09
N PHE A 53 -24.68 3.46 1.19
CA PHE A 53 -24.51 2.04 1.49
C PHE A 53 -23.56 1.79 2.67
N VAL A 54 -22.43 2.52 2.75
CA VAL A 54 -21.49 2.38 3.87
C VAL A 54 -22.16 2.74 5.19
N LYS A 55 -22.92 3.85 5.22
CA LYS A 55 -23.61 4.32 6.42
C LYS A 55 -24.63 3.31 6.91
N ASP A 56 -25.42 2.76 6.00
CA ASP A 56 -26.45 1.77 6.34
C ASP A 56 -25.83 0.45 6.79
N THR A 57 -24.75 0.02 6.15
CA THR A 57 -24.09 -1.26 6.45
C THR A 57 -23.37 -1.25 7.79
N VAL A 58 -22.73 -0.13 8.11
CA VAL A 58 -21.91 0.07 9.32
C VAL A 58 -22.75 0.67 10.47
N GLY A 59 -23.88 1.32 10.15
CA GLY A 59 -24.78 1.94 11.12
C GLY A 59 -24.25 3.26 11.70
N VAL A 60 -23.66 4.12 10.87
CA VAL A 60 -22.96 5.34 11.32
C VAL A 60 -23.42 6.62 10.62
N SER A 61 -23.35 7.73 11.34
CA SER A 61 -23.63 9.07 10.77
C SER A 61 -22.52 9.55 9.83
N ASP A 62 -22.81 10.55 8.98
CA ASP A 62 -21.82 11.19 8.10
C ASP A 62 -20.62 11.75 8.86
N ARG A 63 -20.88 12.37 10.02
CA ARG A 63 -19.86 12.94 10.89
C ARG A 63 -18.93 11.84 11.42
N THR A 64 -19.50 10.72 11.84
CA THR A 64 -18.74 9.57 12.35
C THR A 64 -17.93 8.93 11.22
N LEU A 65 -18.52 8.78 10.04
CA LEU A 65 -17.83 8.25 8.86
C LEU A 65 -16.64 9.14 8.46
N LEU A 66 -16.82 10.47 8.47
CA LEU A 66 -15.72 11.42 8.23
C LEU A 66 -14.62 11.29 9.28
N ARG A 67 -14.96 11.12 10.56
CA ARG A 67 -13.97 10.87 11.62
C ARG A 67 -13.18 9.59 11.36
N TYR A 68 -13.84 8.51 10.96
CA TYR A 68 -13.15 7.25 10.62
C TYR A 68 -12.27 7.36 9.39
N GLN A 69 -12.65 8.19 8.40
CA GLN A 69 -11.78 8.54 7.28
C GLN A 69 -10.52 9.28 7.76
N ASN A 70 -10.68 10.27 8.65
CA ASN A 70 -9.55 11.02 9.20
C ASN A 70 -8.62 10.17 10.07
N LEU A 71 -9.16 9.15 10.75
CA LEU A 71 -8.39 8.16 11.51
C LEU A 71 -7.75 7.08 10.62
N GLY A 72 -8.03 7.07 9.32
CA GLY A 72 -7.49 6.09 8.38
C GLY A 72 -8.12 4.69 8.45
N LEU A 73 -9.24 4.53 9.17
CA LEU A 73 -9.91 3.23 9.32
C LEU A 73 -10.59 2.76 8.02
N ILE A 74 -11.02 3.71 7.20
CA ILE A 74 -11.62 3.49 5.87
C ILE A 74 -11.14 4.57 4.90
N GLN A 75 -10.88 4.20 3.64
CA GLN A 75 -10.38 5.11 2.62
C GLN A 75 -11.34 5.24 1.44
N VAL A 76 -11.40 6.45 0.88
CA VAL A 76 -12.14 6.71 -0.36
C VAL A 76 -11.32 6.14 -1.52
N HIS A 77 -11.86 5.15 -2.21
CA HIS A 77 -11.17 4.51 -3.33
C HIS A 77 -11.29 5.32 -4.62
N ARG A 78 -12.49 5.85 -4.89
CA ARG A 78 -12.79 6.62 -6.10
C ARG A 78 -13.71 7.78 -5.77
N ARG A 79 -13.55 8.88 -6.52
CA ARG A 79 -14.52 9.98 -6.56
C ARG A 79 -15.04 10.13 -7.99
N ASP A 80 -16.34 10.30 -8.13
CA ASP A 80 -16.94 10.66 -9.42
C ASP A 80 -16.77 12.14 -9.72
N LYS A 81 -17.06 12.51 -10.98
CA LYS A 81 -17.08 13.91 -11.45
C LYS A 81 -18.00 14.81 -10.61
N GLY A 82 -19.06 14.24 -10.02
CA GLY A 82 -19.99 14.94 -9.13
C GLY A 82 -19.56 14.99 -7.65
N GLY A 83 -18.35 14.54 -7.31
CA GLY A 83 -17.84 14.55 -5.93
C GLY A 83 -18.36 13.42 -5.04
N LYS A 84 -19.20 12.52 -5.55
CA LYS A 84 -19.63 11.31 -4.84
C LYS A 84 -18.43 10.42 -4.53
N LYS A 85 -18.36 9.94 -3.28
CA LYS A 85 -17.28 9.08 -2.78
C LYS A 85 -17.70 7.61 -2.87
N TYR A 86 -16.78 6.78 -3.32
CA TYR A 86 -16.93 5.33 -3.37
C TYR A 86 -15.85 4.64 -2.56
N PHE A 87 -16.23 3.53 -1.94
CA PHE A 87 -15.45 2.73 -1.02
C PHE A 87 -15.42 1.28 -1.51
N LYS A 88 -14.32 0.58 -1.25
CA LYS A 88 -14.25 -0.86 -1.53
C LYS A 88 -15.16 -1.60 -0.55
N LEU A 89 -15.95 -2.56 -1.03
CA LEU A 89 -16.81 -3.36 -0.16
C LEU A 89 -16.01 -4.05 0.97
N ASP A 90 -14.83 -4.57 0.67
CA ASP A 90 -13.98 -5.23 1.67
C ASP A 90 -13.56 -4.28 2.80
N ASP A 91 -13.21 -3.03 2.48
CA ASP A 91 -12.90 -2.01 3.50
C ASP A 91 -14.11 -1.68 4.39
N VAL A 92 -15.32 -1.65 3.80
CA VAL A 92 -16.57 -1.43 4.54
C VAL A 92 -16.84 -2.60 5.51
N LEU A 93 -16.68 -3.84 5.04
CA LEU A 93 -16.86 -5.02 5.87
C LEU A 93 -15.77 -5.14 6.95
N ARG A 94 -14.54 -4.73 6.65
CA ARG A 94 -13.46 -4.63 7.64
C ARG A 94 -13.81 -3.62 8.73
N LEU A 95 -14.30 -2.44 8.36
CA LEU A 95 -14.74 -1.43 9.31
C LEU A 95 -15.88 -1.95 10.19
N LYS A 96 -16.90 -2.59 9.60
CA LYS A 96 -18.01 -3.19 10.36
C LYS A 96 -17.52 -4.21 11.39
N ARG A 97 -16.62 -5.11 10.98
CA ARG A 97 -16.01 -6.10 11.89
C ARG A 97 -15.26 -5.43 13.03
N HIS A 98 -14.49 -4.38 12.73
CA HIS A 98 -13.73 -3.65 13.74
C HIS A 98 -14.63 -2.99 14.80
N LEU A 99 -15.79 -2.45 14.40
CA LEU A 99 -16.73 -1.82 15.32
C LEU A 99 -17.56 -2.82 16.13
N ASN A 100 -17.87 -4.00 15.57
CA ASN A 100 -18.67 -5.02 16.24
C ASN A 100 -17.84 -5.95 17.15
N GLY A 101 -16.53 -6.01 16.95
CA GLY A 101 -15.61 -6.86 17.74
C GLY A 101 -14.76 -6.10 18.75
N GLY A 102 -15.08 -4.83 19.02
CA GLY A 102 -14.41 -3.96 19.99
C GLY A 102 -15.13 -3.91 21.33
#